data_AF-A0A916GW78-F1
#
_entry.id   AF-A0A916GW78-F1
#
_cell.length_a   1.000
_cell.length_b   1.000
_cell.length_c   1.000
_cell.angle_alpha   90.00
_cell.angle_beta   90.00
_cell.angle_gamma   90.00
#
_symmetry.space_group_name_H-M   'P 1'
#
loop_
_entity.id
_entity.type
_entity.pdbx_description
1 polymer ?
#
loop_
_entity_poly.entity_id
_entity_poly.type
_entity_poly.pdbx_seq_one_letter_code
_entity_poly.pdbx_strand_id
1 'polypeptide(L)'
;MAKLESHIPAGPLAQKWSRHLFESKLVNPANKRKYEVIVVGAGLAGASASATLGELGYRVKNFVYHDSPRRAHSIAAQGGINAAKNYQNDGDSVYRLFYDTIKGGDFRAREANVYRLAEVSAQIIDQCVAQGVPFAREYGGLLDNRSFGGAQVSRTFYARGQTGQQLLLGAYAALCKELAAGSVQSFTHTEMLDLVVVDGHAKGIIVRNLLTGEIARHVADAVVLATGGYGNVFNLSTYARQSNATAIWRAYKRGACFANPCYTQIHPTCIPVSGDYQSKLTLMSESLRNDGRIWVPKDPADRRKDPNAIPESARDYYLERKYPSF
;
A
#
# COMPACT_ATOMS: atom_id res chain seq x y z
N MET A 1 3.07 -15.75 26.37
CA MET A 1 3.64 -14.95 25.25
C MET A 1 3.34 -15.67 23.95
N ALA A 2 2.95 -14.97 22.89
CA ALA A 2 2.77 -15.60 21.58
C ALA A 2 4.12 -16.11 21.04
N LYS A 3 4.13 -17.30 20.43
CA LYS A 3 5.34 -17.84 19.78
C LYS A 3 5.54 -17.10 18.46
N LEU A 4 6.65 -16.37 18.34
CA LEU A 4 6.97 -15.59 17.14
C LEU A 4 7.67 -16.48 16.10
N GLU A 5 6.90 -17.24 15.34
CA GLU A 5 7.41 -18.02 14.21
C GLU A 5 7.24 -17.22 12.91
N SER A 6 8.37 -16.88 12.27
CA SER A 6 8.35 -16.02 11.08
C SER A 6 8.10 -16.78 9.77
N HIS A 7 8.24 -18.11 9.78
CA HIS A 7 8.19 -19.00 8.61
C HIS A 7 8.99 -18.48 7.39
N ILE A 8 10.08 -17.76 7.66
CA ILE A 8 10.99 -17.27 6.62
C ILE A 8 11.73 -18.48 6.01
N PRO A 9 11.84 -18.59 4.67
CA PRO A 9 12.55 -19.71 4.05
C PRO A 9 14.02 -19.79 4.49
N ALA A 10 14.59 -20.98 4.48
CA ALA A 10 15.99 -21.20 4.85
C ALA A 10 16.97 -20.76 3.75
N GLY A 11 18.27 -20.75 4.06
CA GLY A 11 19.34 -20.48 3.08
C GLY A 11 19.75 -19.01 2.94
N PRO A 12 20.72 -18.71 2.05
CA PRO A 12 21.29 -17.37 1.87
C PRO A 12 20.24 -16.35 1.45
N LEU A 13 20.36 -15.10 1.94
CA LEU A 13 19.38 -14.03 1.69
C LEU A 13 19.02 -13.88 0.21
N ALA A 14 20.03 -13.80 -0.66
CA ALA A 14 19.87 -13.57 -2.09
C ALA A 14 19.15 -14.70 -2.84
N GLN A 15 19.17 -15.93 -2.31
CA GLN A 15 18.59 -17.12 -2.94
C GLN A 15 17.35 -17.62 -2.20
N LYS A 16 17.01 -16.99 -1.07
CA LYS A 16 16.03 -17.49 -0.12
C LYS A 16 14.66 -17.71 -0.76
N TRP A 17 14.20 -16.75 -1.57
CA TRP A 17 12.86 -16.79 -2.15
C TRP A 17 12.80 -17.49 -3.50
N SER A 18 13.86 -17.42 -4.30
CA SER A 18 13.97 -18.21 -5.54
C SER A 18 14.02 -19.72 -5.22
N ARG A 19 14.77 -20.11 -4.17
CA ARG A 19 14.76 -21.48 -3.64
C ARG A 19 13.40 -21.87 -3.10
N HIS A 20 12.75 -21.02 -2.31
CA HIS A 20 11.41 -21.29 -1.78
C HIS A 20 10.38 -21.53 -2.89
N LEU A 21 10.44 -20.75 -3.97
CA LEU A 21 9.56 -20.92 -5.13
C LEU A 21 9.75 -22.29 -5.77
N PHE A 22 11.00 -22.75 -5.94
CA PHE A 22 11.33 -24.05 -6.50
C PHE A 22 10.91 -25.23 -5.61
N GLU A 23 11.12 -25.11 -4.29
CA GLU A 23 10.82 -26.16 -3.32
C GLU A 23 9.33 -26.21 -2.92
N SER A 24 8.55 -25.19 -3.26
CA SER A 24 7.13 -25.12 -2.92
C SER A 24 6.32 -26.20 -3.64
N LYS A 25 5.54 -26.96 -2.86
CA LYS A 25 4.60 -27.94 -3.41
C LYS A 25 3.53 -27.23 -4.22
N LEU A 26 3.43 -27.57 -5.50
CA LEU A 26 2.44 -27.00 -6.40
C LEU A 26 1.08 -27.68 -6.21
N VAL A 27 0.02 -26.87 -6.23
CA VAL A 27 -1.36 -27.37 -6.31
C VAL A 27 -1.79 -27.29 -7.77
N ASN A 28 -2.23 -28.41 -8.34
CA ASN A 28 -2.77 -28.44 -9.70
C ASN A 28 -3.94 -27.42 -9.82
N PRO A 29 -4.01 -26.62 -10.89
CA PRO A 29 -5.11 -25.67 -11.12
C PRO A 29 -6.52 -26.23 -10.90
N ALA A 30 -6.80 -27.46 -11.31
CA ALA A 30 -8.11 -28.09 -11.12
C ALA A 30 -8.44 -28.31 -9.63
N ASN A 31 -7.42 -28.58 -8.80
CA ASN A 31 -7.60 -28.78 -7.36
C ASN A 31 -7.75 -27.46 -6.59
N LYS A 32 -7.26 -26.33 -7.13
CA LYS A 32 -7.38 -25.03 -6.46
C LYS A 32 -8.83 -24.59 -6.25
N ARG A 33 -9.73 -24.99 -7.16
CA ARG A 33 -11.18 -24.70 -7.10
C ARG A 33 -11.89 -25.33 -5.89
N LYS A 34 -11.24 -26.28 -5.22
CA LYS A 34 -11.76 -26.93 -3.99
C LYS A 34 -11.57 -26.05 -2.76
N TYR A 35 -10.69 -25.06 -2.83
CA TYR A 35 -10.37 -24.19 -1.71
C TYR A 35 -11.06 -22.84 -1.86
N GLU A 36 -11.54 -22.32 -0.74
CA GLU A 36 -12.14 -21.00 -0.63
C GLU A 36 -11.21 -20.05 0.15
N VAL A 37 -11.01 -18.85 -0.38
CA VAL A 37 -10.20 -17.80 0.25
C VAL A 37 -11.05 -16.56 0.45
N ILE A 38 -11.04 -16.03 1.67
CA ILE A 38 -11.65 -14.75 1.99
C ILE A 38 -10.58 -13.67 1.93
N VAL A 39 -10.89 -12.57 1.24
CA VAL A 39 -10.08 -11.35 1.25
C VAL A 39 -10.94 -10.21 1.81
N VAL A 40 -10.46 -9.54 2.87
CA VAL A 40 -11.15 -8.40 3.47
C VAL A 40 -10.40 -7.13 3.09
N GLY A 41 -11.06 -6.26 2.32
CA GLY A 41 -10.51 -5.03 1.75
C GLY A 41 -10.18 -5.17 0.27
N ALA A 42 -10.37 -4.07 -0.48
CA ALA A 42 -10.14 -4.02 -1.92
C ALA A 42 -9.35 -2.75 -2.34
N GLY A 43 -8.40 -2.31 -1.50
CA GLY A 43 -7.32 -1.42 -1.95
C GLY A 43 -6.33 -2.17 -2.83
N LEU A 44 -5.17 -1.57 -3.15
CA LEU A 44 -4.16 -2.20 -4.02
C LEU A 44 -3.82 -3.63 -3.60
N ALA A 45 -3.56 -3.86 -2.31
CA ALA A 45 -3.23 -5.19 -1.81
C ALA A 45 -4.38 -6.19 -1.98
N GLY A 46 -5.60 -5.81 -1.56
CA GLY A 46 -6.74 -6.71 -1.56
C GLY A 46 -7.27 -7.00 -2.97
N ALA A 47 -7.39 -5.97 -3.82
CA ALA A 47 -7.83 -6.13 -5.20
C ALA A 47 -6.86 -6.99 -6.01
N SER A 48 -5.55 -6.72 -5.89
CA SER A 48 -4.52 -7.53 -6.57
C SER A 48 -4.48 -8.97 -6.02
N ALA A 49 -4.60 -9.17 -4.71
CA ALA A 49 -4.64 -10.52 -4.13
C ALA A 49 -5.87 -11.29 -4.61
N SER A 50 -7.07 -10.69 -4.59
CA SER A 50 -8.28 -11.33 -5.08
C SER A 50 -8.20 -11.68 -6.57
N ALA A 51 -7.70 -10.75 -7.40
CA ALA A 51 -7.54 -10.99 -8.83
C ALA A 51 -6.55 -12.12 -9.11
N THR A 52 -5.35 -12.08 -8.53
CA THR A 52 -4.33 -13.11 -8.74
C THR A 52 -4.77 -14.48 -8.20
N LEU A 53 -5.43 -14.54 -7.04
CA LEU A 53 -5.94 -15.82 -6.52
C LEU A 53 -7.09 -16.38 -7.37
N GLY A 54 -7.98 -15.52 -7.87
CA GLY A 54 -9.03 -15.91 -8.80
C GLY A 54 -8.45 -16.48 -10.11
N GLU A 55 -7.47 -15.78 -10.69
CA GLU A 55 -6.79 -16.18 -11.93
C GLU A 55 -6.02 -17.49 -11.76
N LEU A 56 -5.47 -17.73 -10.56
CA LEU A 56 -4.84 -19.01 -10.22
C LEU A 56 -5.84 -20.17 -10.12
N GLY A 57 -7.14 -19.90 -9.99
CA GLY A 57 -8.22 -20.88 -9.95
C GLY A 57 -8.83 -21.15 -8.56
N TYR A 58 -8.53 -20.33 -7.55
CA TYR A 58 -9.18 -20.41 -6.24
C TYR A 58 -10.58 -19.80 -6.27
N ARG A 59 -11.47 -20.24 -5.36
CA ARG A 59 -12.74 -19.53 -5.12
C ARG A 59 -12.49 -18.41 -4.13
N VAL A 60 -12.74 -17.17 -4.53
CA VAL A 60 -12.42 -16.00 -3.69
C VAL A 60 -13.68 -15.25 -3.30
N LYS A 61 -13.85 -14.95 -2.01
CA LYS A 61 -14.86 -14.00 -1.51
C LYS A 61 -14.18 -12.73 -1.05
N ASN A 62 -14.42 -11.63 -1.75
CA ASN A 62 -13.85 -10.32 -1.45
C ASN A 62 -14.88 -9.44 -0.72
N PHE A 63 -14.57 -9.01 0.50
CA PHE A 63 -15.45 -8.17 1.32
C PHE A 63 -14.93 -6.74 1.37
N VAL A 64 -15.77 -5.79 0.97
CA VAL A 64 -15.39 -4.39 0.78
C VAL A 64 -16.30 -3.50 1.61
N TYR A 65 -15.68 -2.69 2.47
CA TYR A 65 -16.40 -1.71 3.31
C TYR A 65 -17.11 -0.64 2.47
N HIS A 66 -16.50 -0.25 1.34
CA HIS A 66 -17.00 0.75 0.41
C HIS A 66 -18.05 0.22 -0.56
N ASP A 67 -18.72 1.14 -1.25
CA ASP A 67 -19.55 0.86 -2.43
C ASP A 67 -18.75 0.31 -3.61
N SER A 68 -17.50 0.75 -3.76
CA SER A 68 -16.60 0.35 -4.83
C SER A 68 -15.14 0.27 -4.32
N PRO A 69 -14.37 -0.74 -4.76
CA PRO A 69 -12.92 -0.82 -4.52
C PRO A 69 -12.17 0.48 -4.87
N ARG A 70 -12.66 1.22 -5.87
CA ARG A 70 -12.10 2.51 -6.31
C ARG A 70 -12.03 3.58 -5.20
N ARG A 71 -12.81 3.45 -4.13
CA ARG A 71 -12.79 4.39 -3.00
C ARG A 71 -11.75 4.08 -1.93
N ALA A 72 -11.02 2.97 -2.07
CA ALA A 72 -9.97 2.61 -1.13
C ALA A 72 -8.89 3.72 -1.07
N HIS A 73 -8.29 3.91 0.11
CA HIS A 73 -7.34 5.00 0.34
C HIS A 73 -6.13 4.99 -0.62
N SER A 74 -5.79 3.82 -1.18
CA SER A 74 -4.76 3.68 -2.22
C SER A 74 -4.91 4.66 -3.39
N ILE A 75 -6.14 5.09 -3.73
CA ILE A 75 -6.40 6.06 -4.80
C ILE A 75 -5.70 7.41 -4.56
N ALA A 76 -5.44 7.76 -3.29
CA ALA A 76 -4.90 9.06 -2.90
C ALA A 76 -3.37 9.16 -2.98
N ALA A 77 -2.66 8.08 -3.32
CA ALA A 77 -1.21 8.14 -3.45
C ALA A 77 -0.81 8.92 -4.72
N GLN A 78 0.15 9.84 -4.58
CA GLN A 78 0.55 10.74 -5.68
C GLN A 78 1.98 10.44 -6.16
N GLY A 79 2.91 10.27 -5.21
CA GLY A 79 4.36 10.23 -5.43
C GLY A 79 4.87 9.15 -6.39
N GLY A 80 4.37 7.92 -6.30
CA GLY A 80 4.80 6.86 -7.20
C GLY A 80 5.03 5.53 -6.51
N ILE A 81 5.66 4.61 -7.22
CA ILE A 81 6.04 3.29 -6.74
C ILE A 81 7.52 3.04 -7.07
N ASN A 82 8.30 2.61 -6.09
CA ASN A 82 9.71 2.30 -6.27
C ASN A 82 9.88 0.88 -6.81
N ALA A 83 10.77 0.71 -7.80
CA ALA A 83 11.19 -0.60 -8.24
C ALA A 83 12.63 -0.61 -8.75
N ALA A 84 13.35 -1.69 -8.49
CA ALA A 84 14.74 -1.88 -8.87
C ALA A 84 14.88 -2.19 -10.37
N LYS A 85 14.54 -1.22 -11.22
CA LYS A 85 14.56 -1.34 -12.69
C LYS A 85 15.31 -0.15 -13.29
N ASN A 86 16.56 -0.40 -13.65
CA ASN A 86 17.54 0.61 -14.02
C ASN A 86 17.42 1.03 -15.50
N TYR A 87 16.48 1.92 -15.81
CA TYR A 87 16.36 2.51 -17.15
C TYR A 87 17.39 3.63 -17.40
N GLN A 88 17.76 4.37 -16.35
CA GLN A 88 18.63 5.55 -16.44
C GLN A 88 20.13 5.22 -16.43
N ASN A 89 20.46 3.93 -16.27
CA ASN A 89 21.82 3.43 -16.11
C ASN A 89 22.58 4.10 -14.94
N ASP A 90 21.89 4.44 -13.85
CA ASP A 90 22.43 5.08 -12.64
C ASP A 90 22.99 4.08 -11.61
N GLY A 91 23.01 2.79 -11.99
CA GLY A 91 23.52 1.69 -11.18
C GLY A 91 22.50 1.12 -10.20
N ASP A 92 21.20 1.39 -10.38
CA ASP A 92 20.16 0.78 -9.57
C ASP A 92 20.18 -0.76 -9.64
N SER A 93 19.87 -1.40 -8.52
CA SER A 93 19.85 -2.86 -8.39
C SER A 93 18.96 -3.32 -7.26
N VAL A 94 18.60 -4.61 -7.27
CA VAL A 94 17.85 -5.27 -6.19
C VAL A 94 18.52 -5.03 -4.83
N TYR A 95 19.85 -5.16 -4.77
CA TYR A 95 20.57 -4.99 -3.51
C TYR A 95 20.56 -3.53 -3.02
N ARG A 96 20.62 -2.54 -3.92
CA ARG A 96 20.50 -1.13 -3.53
C ARG A 96 19.11 -0.81 -2.97
N LEU A 97 18.04 -1.22 -3.65
CA LEU A 97 16.67 -1.04 -3.13
C LEU A 97 16.47 -1.76 -1.79
N PHE A 98 17.01 -2.97 -1.64
CA PHE A 98 17.03 -3.69 -0.36
C PHE A 98 17.75 -2.89 0.73
N TYR A 99 18.99 -2.45 0.46
CA TYR A 99 19.82 -1.72 1.41
C TYR A 99 19.17 -0.40 1.85
N ASP A 100 18.66 0.38 0.89
CA ASP A 100 17.98 1.65 1.17
C ASP A 100 16.72 1.43 2.03
N THR A 101 15.99 0.34 1.78
CA THR A 101 14.79 0.00 2.56
C THR A 101 15.14 -0.46 3.98
N ILE A 102 16.22 -1.22 4.17
CA ILE A 102 16.70 -1.63 5.50
C ILE A 102 17.19 -0.43 6.30
N LYS A 103 18.03 0.41 5.68
CA LYS A 103 18.55 1.63 6.30
C LYS A 103 17.42 2.61 6.63
N GLY A 104 16.49 2.83 5.70
CA GLY A 104 15.33 3.71 5.89
C GLY A 104 14.34 3.18 6.93
N GLY A 105 14.26 1.86 7.10
CA GLY A 105 13.54 1.20 8.20
C GLY A 105 14.30 1.16 9.52
N ASP A 106 15.41 1.89 9.64
CA ASP A 106 16.29 1.92 10.83
C ASP A 106 16.66 0.51 11.32
N PHE A 107 16.99 -0.38 10.37
CA PHE A 107 17.39 -1.77 10.59
C PHE A 107 16.37 -2.62 11.38
N ARG A 108 15.12 -2.17 11.50
CA ARG A 108 14.04 -2.87 12.22
C ARG A 108 13.18 -3.76 11.33
N ALA A 109 13.33 -3.65 10.01
CA ALA A 109 12.57 -4.45 9.05
C ALA A 109 13.13 -5.88 8.94
N ARG A 110 12.28 -6.83 8.54
CA ARG A 110 12.69 -8.23 8.33
C ARG A 110 13.45 -8.35 7.01
N GLU A 111 14.77 -8.53 7.09
CA GLU A 111 15.67 -8.55 5.93
C GLU A 111 15.21 -9.49 4.80
N ALA A 112 14.79 -10.71 5.14
CA ALA A 112 14.28 -11.65 4.16
C ALA A 112 13.09 -11.09 3.36
N ASN A 113 12.10 -10.50 4.04
CA ASN A 113 10.92 -9.95 3.40
C ASN A 113 11.24 -8.68 2.58
N VAL A 114 12.16 -7.85 3.08
CA VAL A 114 12.61 -6.65 2.36
C VAL A 114 13.38 -7.03 1.09
N TYR A 115 14.21 -8.07 1.15
CA TYR A 115 14.90 -8.58 -0.04
C TYR A 115 13.91 -9.10 -1.07
N ARG A 116 12.86 -9.83 -0.64
CA ARG A 116 11.78 -10.25 -1.53
C ARG A 116 11.09 -9.08 -2.19
N LEU A 117 10.75 -8.04 -1.41
CA LEU A 117 10.13 -6.82 -1.92
C LEU A 117 10.98 -6.22 -3.04
N ALA A 118 12.29 -6.11 -2.82
CA ALA A 118 13.20 -5.57 -3.82
C ALA A 118 13.26 -6.46 -5.09
N GLU A 119 13.36 -7.78 -4.90
CA GLU A 119 13.41 -8.77 -5.99
C GLU A 119 12.15 -8.74 -6.88
N VAL A 120 10.95 -8.67 -6.28
CA VAL A 120 9.68 -8.68 -7.05
C VAL A 120 9.30 -7.32 -7.60
N SER A 121 9.93 -6.24 -7.14
CA SER A 121 9.51 -4.87 -7.48
C SER A 121 9.49 -4.61 -8.99
N ALA A 122 10.47 -5.12 -9.74
CA ALA A 122 10.51 -5.00 -11.20
C ALA A 122 9.32 -5.72 -11.88
N GLN A 123 8.98 -6.93 -11.41
CA GLN A 123 7.85 -7.71 -11.92
C GLN A 123 6.51 -7.01 -11.65
N ILE A 124 6.40 -6.29 -10.52
CA ILE A 124 5.20 -5.49 -10.22
C ILE A 124 5.03 -4.35 -11.22
N ILE A 125 6.10 -3.69 -11.65
CA ILE A 125 6.03 -2.68 -12.71
C ILE A 125 5.55 -3.29 -14.02
N ASP A 126 6.12 -4.44 -14.40
CA ASP A 126 5.72 -5.15 -15.62
C ASP A 126 4.24 -5.56 -15.59
N GLN A 127 3.77 -6.06 -14.44
CA GLN A 127 2.35 -6.38 -14.23
C GLN A 127 1.47 -5.14 -14.36
N CYS A 128 1.87 -4.01 -13.76
CA CYS A 128 1.11 -2.77 -13.85
C CYS A 128 1.04 -2.26 -15.29
N VAL A 129 2.13 -2.33 -16.06
CA VAL A 129 2.14 -1.99 -17.49
C VAL A 129 1.21 -2.92 -18.28
N ALA A 130 1.25 -4.22 -18.01
CA ALA A 130 0.37 -5.20 -18.66
C ALA A 130 -1.12 -4.97 -18.32
N GLN A 131 -1.41 -4.43 -17.13
CA GLN A 131 -2.75 -3.99 -16.73
C GLN A 131 -3.17 -2.64 -17.32
N GLY A 132 -2.32 -2.02 -18.13
CA GLY A 132 -2.61 -0.74 -18.79
C GLY A 132 -2.42 0.48 -17.89
N VAL A 133 -1.67 0.37 -16.78
CA VAL A 133 -1.34 1.53 -15.95
C VAL A 133 -0.50 2.52 -16.77
N PRO A 134 -0.98 3.76 -16.97
CA PRO A 134 -0.31 4.76 -17.81
C PRO A 134 0.82 5.45 -17.03
N PHE A 135 1.91 4.72 -16.78
CA PHE A 135 3.14 5.32 -16.28
C PHE A 135 3.69 6.36 -17.25
N ALA A 136 4.37 7.37 -16.70
CA ALA A 136 5.11 8.35 -17.48
C ALA A 136 6.12 7.64 -18.39
N ARG A 137 6.34 8.22 -19.57
CA ARG A 137 7.27 7.70 -20.57
C ARG A 137 8.15 8.82 -21.08
N GLU A 138 9.40 8.49 -21.35
CA GLU A 138 10.29 9.37 -22.12
C GLU A 138 9.94 9.34 -23.61
N TYR A 139 10.56 10.23 -24.39
CA TYR A 139 10.32 10.34 -25.84
C TYR A 139 10.56 9.02 -26.59
N GLY A 140 11.55 8.23 -26.14
CA GLY A 140 11.85 6.90 -26.70
C GLY A 140 10.82 5.82 -26.39
N GLY A 141 9.81 6.11 -25.57
CA GLY A 141 8.74 5.19 -25.21
C GLY A 141 9.06 4.26 -24.04
N LEU A 142 10.28 4.30 -23.47
CA LEU A 142 10.57 3.64 -22.19
C LEU A 142 9.83 4.33 -21.05
N LEU A 143 9.69 3.61 -19.93
CA LEU A 143 9.12 4.18 -18.73
C LEU A 143 10.07 5.23 -18.14
N ASP A 144 9.50 6.34 -17.68
CA ASP A 144 10.23 7.41 -17.03
C ASP A 144 10.23 7.22 -15.50
N ASN A 145 11.31 7.68 -14.87
CA ASN A 145 11.57 7.58 -13.45
C ASN A 145 11.94 8.94 -12.87
N ARG A 146 11.62 9.15 -11.59
CA ARG A 146 12.04 10.35 -10.86
C ARG A 146 12.76 10.04 -9.57
N SER A 147 13.51 11.03 -9.08
CA SER A 147 14.00 11.05 -7.71
C SER A 147 12.84 11.20 -6.71
N PHE A 148 12.90 10.47 -5.60
CA PHE A 148 11.91 10.50 -4.53
C PHE A 148 12.50 9.86 -3.26
N GLY A 149 12.07 10.28 -2.07
CA GLY A 149 12.38 9.57 -0.83
C GLY A 149 13.83 9.64 -0.38
N GLY A 150 14.64 10.58 -0.89
CA GLY A 150 16.07 10.69 -0.56
C GLY A 150 16.92 9.54 -1.13
N ALA A 151 16.41 8.79 -2.12
CA ALA A 151 17.19 7.79 -2.83
C ALA A 151 18.23 8.45 -3.75
N GLN A 152 19.41 7.84 -3.87
CA GLN A 152 20.48 8.33 -4.74
C GLN A 152 20.29 7.98 -6.22
N VAL A 153 19.28 7.16 -6.54
CA VAL A 153 18.97 6.69 -7.90
C VAL A 153 17.51 7.00 -8.24
N SER A 154 17.23 7.14 -9.53
CA SER A 154 15.90 7.44 -10.06
C SER A 154 15.13 6.14 -10.30
N ARG A 155 14.40 5.69 -9.28
CA ARG A 155 13.67 4.40 -9.31
C ARG A 155 12.17 4.50 -9.04
N THR A 156 11.64 5.70 -8.93
CA THR A 156 10.22 5.94 -8.66
C THR A 156 9.45 6.06 -9.96
N PHE A 157 8.62 5.06 -10.26
CA PHE A 157 7.68 5.06 -11.38
C PHE A 157 6.42 5.83 -10.99
N TYR A 158 5.91 6.67 -11.89
CA TYR A 158 4.84 7.60 -11.57
C TYR A 158 3.88 7.82 -12.75
N ALA A 159 2.65 8.23 -12.45
CA ALA A 159 1.67 8.71 -13.42
C ALA A 159 1.26 10.13 -13.02
N ARG A 160 2.13 11.10 -13.35
CA ARG A 160 2.04 12.49 -12.88
C ARG A 160 1.79 12.55 -11.36
N GLY A 161 0.75 13.26 -10.91
CA GLY A 161 0.33 13.34 -9.50
C GLY A 161 -0.75 12.32 -9.10
N GLN A 162 -1.02 11.30 -9.91
CA GLN A 162 -2.17 10.40 -9.76
C GLN A 162 -1.78 8.93 -9.75
N THR A 163 -0.54 8.60 -9.38
CA THR A 163 -0.02 7.22 -9.50
C THR A 163 -0.89 6.21 -8.75
N GLY A 164 -1.29 6.50 -7.52
CA GLY A 164 -2.15 5.63 -6.71
C GLY A 164 -3.51 5.40 -7.35
N GLN A 165 -4.08 6.42 -7.98
CA GLN A 165 -5.33 6.31 -8.73
C GLN A 165 -5.18 5.35 -9.90
N GLN A 166 -4.14 5.52 -10.71
CA GLN A 166 -3.91 4.69 -11.89
C GLN A 166 -3.62 3.23 -11.50
N LEU A 167 -2.78 3.01 -10.48
CA LEU A 167 -2.50 1.67 -9.96
C LEU A 167 -3.78 1.00 -9.44
N LEU A 168 -4.62 1.72 -8.68
CA LEU A 168 -5.84 1.15 -8.13
C LEU A 168 -6.85 0.81 -9.23
N LEU A 169 -6.95 1.64 -10.27
CA LEU A 169 -7.81 1.36 -11.42
C LEU A 169 -7.33 0.12 -12.21
N GLY A 170 -6.01 -0.06 -12.38
CA GLY A 170 -5.44 -1.28 -12.97
C GLY A 170 -5.76 -2.54 -12.16
N ALA A 171 -5.53 -2.50 -10.84
CA ALA A 171 -5.88 -3.59 -9.94
C ALA A 171 -7.39 -3.87 -9.90
N TYR A 172 -8.22 -2.82 -9.95
CA TYR A 172 -9.67 -2.94 -10.01
C TYR A 172 -10.14 -3.57 -11.33
N ALA A 173 -9.55 -3.20 -12.47
CA ALA A 173 -9.87 -3.81 -13.76
C ALA A 173 -9.54 -5.31 -13.77
N ALA A 174 -8.39 -5.70 -13.22
CA ALA A 174 -8.02 -7.10 -13.04
C ALA A 174 -9.00 -7.85 -12.12
N LEU A 175 -9.45 -7.22 -11.03
CA LEU A 175 -10.49 -7.78 -10.16
C LEU A 175 -11.82 -7.95 -10.91
N CYS A 176 -12.25 -6.95 -11.68
CA CYS A 176 -13.49 -7.02 -12.47
C CYS A 176 -13.47 -8.15 -13.51
N LYS A 177 -12.31 -8.41 -14.13
CA LYS A 177 -12.12 -9.58 -15.02
C LYS A 177 -12.49 -10.88 -14.30
N GLU A 178 -12.00 -11.06 -13.09
CA GLU A 178 -12.25 -12.28 -12.29
C GLU A 178 -13.67 -12.33 -11.71
N LEU A 179 -14.29 -11.18 -11.40
CA LEU A 179 -15.71 -11.11 -11.06
C LEU A 179 -16.58 -11.58 -12.23
N ALA A 180 -16.26 -11.15 -13.46
CA ALA A 180 -16.95 -11.56 -14.67
C ALA A 180 -16.72 -13.05 -14.99
N ALA A 181 -15.53 -13.58 -14.69
CA ALA A 181 -15.21 -15.00 -14.83
C ALA A 181 -15.86 -15.89 -13.74
N GLY A 182 -16.37 -15.30 -12.66
CA GLY A 182 -17.02 -16.01 -11.55
C GLY A 182 -16.05 -16.70 -10.57
N SER A 183 -14.75 -16.51 -10.72
CA SER A 183 -13.73 -17.02 -9.79
C SER A 183 -13.72 -16.22 -8.48
N VAL A 184 -14.11 -14.95 -8.54
CA VAL A 184 -14.25 -14.03 -7.40
C VAL A 184 -15.72 -13.63 -7.23
N GLN A 185 -16.19 -13.59 -5.98
CA GLN A 185 -17.44 -12.98 -5.57
C GLN A 185 -17.15 -11.77 -4.68
N SER A 186 -17.74 -10.60 -5.00
CA SER A 186 -17.54 -9.37 -4.22
C SER A 186 -18.78 -9.02 -3.39
N PHE A 187 -18.55 -8.62 -2.14
CA PHE A 187 -19.55 -8.16 -1.18
C PHE A 187 -19.21 -6.72 -0.78
N THR A 188 -19.81 -5.75 -1.49
CA THR A 188 -19.64 -4.33 -1.18
C THR A 188 -20.51 -3.92 0.02
N HIS A 189 -20.24 -2.74 0.58
CA HIS A 189 -20.92 -2.27 1.80
C HIS A 189 -20.92 -3.30 2.93
N THR A 190 -19.83 -4.03 3.11
CA THR A 190 -19.77 -5.12 4.07
C THR A 190 -18.61 -4.92 5.03
N GLU A 191 -18.93 -4.87 6.34
CA GLU A 191 -17.95 -4.74 7.41
C GLU A 191 -17.70 -6.09 8.08
N MET A 192 -16.43 -6.49 8.22
CA MET A 192 -16.03 -7.64 9.04
C MET A 192 -16.19 -7.32 10.53
N LEU A 193 -17.17 -7.94 11.19
CA LEU A 193 -17.42 -7.82 12.63
C LEU A 193 -16.46 -8.66 13.48
N ASP A 194 -16.00 -9.81 12.97
CA ASP A 194 -15.15 -10.72 13.73
C ASP A 194 -14.41 -11.73 12.85
N LEU A 195 -13.32 -12.29 13.40
CA LEU A 195 -12.57 -13.40 12.82
C LEU A 195 -12.99 -14.71 13.51
N VAL A 196 -13.38 -15.71 12.72
CA VAL A 196 -13.70 -17.04 13.23
C VAL A 196 -12.40 -17.86 13.28
N VAL A 197 -12.01 -18.28 14.48
CA VAL A 197 -10.83 -19.10 14.73
C VAL A 197 -11.25 -20.44 15.32
N VAL A 198 -10.79 -21.54 14.73
CA VAL A 198 -11.04 -22.91 15.18
C VAL A 198 -9.68 -23.61 15.25
N ASP A 199 -9.35 -24.20 16.40
CA ASP A 199 -8.07 -24.89 16.64
C ASP A 199 -6.83 -24.06 16.26
N GLY A 200 -6.89 -22.74 16.50
CA GLY A 200 -5.80 -21.81 16.16
C GLY A 200 -5.74 -21.41 14.68
N HIS A 201 -6.63 -21.91 13.82
CA HIS A 201 -6.71 -21.56 12.41
C HIS A 201 -7.84 -20.57 12.13
N ALA A 202 -7.57 -19.55 11.33
CA ALA A 202 -8.62 -18.68 10.78
C ALA A 202 -9.47 -19.48 9.79
N LYS A 203 -10.75 -19.68 10.12
CA LYS A 203 -11.70 -20.50 9.34
C LYS A 203 -12.85 -19.71 8.74
N GLY A 204 -12.86 -18.40 8.90
CA GLY A 204 -13.92 -17.57 8.35
C GLY A 204 -14.03 -16.22 9.02
N ILE A 205 -15.09 -15.49 8.67
CA ILE A 205 -15.42 -14.19 9.24
C ILE A 205 -16.91 -14.06 9.51
N ILE A 206 -17.25 -13.21 10.48
CA ILE A 206 -18.60 -12.69 10.68
C ILE A 206 -18.65 -11.30 10.07
N VAL A 207 -19.67 -11.01 9.29
CA VAL A 207 -19.81 -9.73 8.58
C VAL A 207 -21.17 -9.09 8.81
N ARG A 208 -21.24 -7.78 8.60
CA ARG A 208 -22.48 -7.00 8.56
C ARG A 208 -22.61 -6.28 7.23
N ASN A 209 -23.76 -6.41 6.59
CA ASN A 209 -24.15 -5.55 5.48
C ASN A 209 -24.52 -4.16 6.02
N LEU A 210 -23.85 -3.13 5.55
CA LEU A 210 -24.01 -1.75 6.02
C LEU A 210 -25.29 -1.08 5.50
N LEU A 211 -25.92 -1.63 4.47
CA LEU A 211 -27.20 -1.14 3.94
C LEU A 211 -28.39 -1.80 4.64
N THR A 212 -28.36 -3.13 4.78
CA THR A 212 -29.49 -3.90 5.33
C THR A 212 -29.40 -4.16 6.82
N GLY A 213 -28.19 -4.07 7.39
CA GLY A 213 -27.90 -4.45 8.77
C GLY A 213 -27.76 -5.95 9.01
N GLU A 214 -28.00 -6.78 7.99
CA GLU A 214 -27.92 -8.25 8.07
C GLU A 214 -26.53 -8.71 8.52
N ILE A 215 -26.50 -9.70 9.42
CA ILE A 215 -25.28 -10.34 9.89
C ILE A 215 -25.19 -11.73 9.27
N ALA A 216 -24.06 -12.00 8.60
CA ALA A 216 -23.80 -13.27 7.94
C ALA A 216 -22.46 -13.88 8.38
N ARG A 217 -22.35 -15.18 8.20
CA ARG A 217 -21.14 -15.97 8.45
C ARG A 217 -20.60 -16.52 7.14
N HIS A 218 -19.29 -16.42 6.96
CA HIS A 218 -18.60 -16.98 5.80
C HIS A 218 -17.44 -17.84 6.26
N VAL A 219 -17.37 -19.06 5.75
CA VAL A 219 -16.32 -20.06 6.07
C VAL A 219 -15.34 -20.11 4.92
N ALA A 220 -14.04 -20.22 5.21
CA ALA A 220 -13.00 -20.36 4.19
C ALA A 220 -11.78 -21.12 4.71
N ASP A 221 -10.96 -21.61 3.79
CA ASP A 221 -9.71 -22.30 4.09
C ASP A 221 -8.61 -21.32 4.52
N ALA A 222 -8.69 -20.07 4.05
CA ALA A 222 -7.80 -18.99 4.43
C ALA A 222 -8.52 -17.62 4.45
N VAL A 223 -8.04 -16.72 5.33
CA VAL A 223 -8.51 -15.34 5.44
C VAL A 223 -7.34 -14.39 5.27
N VAL A 224 -7.43 -13.47 4.33
CA VAL A 224 -6.46 -12.41 4.05
C VAL A 224 -7.05 -11.07 4.48
N LEU A 225 -6.40 -10.38 5.41
CA LEU A 225 -6.78 -9.03 5.83
C LEU A 225 -5.93 -8.00 5.09
N ALA A 226 -6.56 -7.26 4.17
CA ALA A 226 -5.98 -6.18 3.38
C ALA A 226 -6.73 -4.85 3.64
N THR A 227 -6.93 -4.53 4.92
CA THR A 227 -7.93 -3.56 5.40
C THR A 227 -7.39 -2.14 5.60
N GLY A 228 -6.15 -1.87 5.18
CA GLY A 228 -5.51 -0.56 5.30
C GLY A 228 -4.90 -0.28 6.68
N GLY A 229 -4.52 0.97 6.91
CA GLY A 229 -3.87 1.39 8.16
C GLY A 229 -4.82 2.03 9.17
N TYR A 230 -4.24 2.51 10.27
CA TYR A 230 -4.95 3.02 11.45
C TYR A 230 -4.79 4.53 11.67
N GLY A 231 -4.46 5.30 10.64
CA GLY A 231 -4.15 6.74 10.77
C GLY A 231 -5.27 7.62 11.32
N ASN A 232 -6.51 7.14 11.40
CA ASN A 232 -7.65 7.88 11.96
C ASN A 232 -7.67 7.90 13.50
N VAL A 233 -6.72 7.26 14.17
CA VAL A 233 -6.51 7.43 15.62
C VAL A 233 -5.93 8.81 15.96
N PHE A 234 -5.37 9.52 14.97
CA PHE A 234 -4.82 10.87 15.11
C PHE A 234 -5.83 11.92 14.66
N ASN A 235 -5.91 13.03 15.40
CA ASN A 235 -6.80 14.15 15.07
C ASN A 235 -6.48 14.77 13.70
N LEU A 236 -5.18 14.91 13.39
CA LEU A 236 -4.68 15.43 12.12
C LEU A 236 -4.09 14.29 11.30
N SER A 237 -4.73 13.95 10.18
CA SER A 237 -4.33 12.83 9.33
C SER A 237 -4.66 13.05 7.87
N THR A 238 -3.83 12.49 6.99
CA THR A 238 -4.06 12.41 5.53
C THR A 238 -4.86 11.17 5.14
N TYR A 239 -5.21 10.31 6.10
CA TYR A 239 -5.96 9.08 5.88
C TYR A 239 -7.41 9.38 5.49
N ALA A 240 -7.98 8.52 4.64
CA ALA A 240 -9.41 8.55 4.40
C ALA A 240 -10.17 8.16 5.68
N ARG A 241 -11.31 8.81 5.95
CA ARG A 241 -12.15 8.59 7.16
C ARG A 241 -12.58 7.14 7.40
N GLN A 242 -12.63 6.33 6.35
CA GLN A 242 -13.00 4.92 6.42
C GLN A 242 -11.81 3.97 6.70
N SER A 243 -10.59 4.50 6.88
CA SER A 243 -9.41 3.74 7.33
C SER A 243 -9.47 3.51 8.85
N ASN A 244 -10.38 2.64 9.28
CA ASN A 244 -10.88 2.57 10.66
C ASN A 244 -10.23 1.50 11.56
N ALA A 245 -9.26 0.72 11.05
CA ALA A 245 -8.49 -0.29 11.79
C ALA A 245 -9.30 -1.40 12.50
N THR A 246 -10.61 -1.47 12.32
CA THR A 246 -11.46 -2.33 13.15
C THR A 246 -11.17 -3.81 12.91
N ALA A 247 -10.98 -4.22 11.66
CA ALA A 247 -10.71 -5.61 11.29
C ALA A 247 -9.38 -6.15 11.87
N ILE A 248 -8.28 -5.38 11.78
CA ILE A 248 -6.99 -5.80 12.35
C ILE A 248 -7.03 -5.84 13.87
N TRP A 249 -7.78 -4.92 14.51
CA TRP A 249 -7.98 -4.93 15.95
C TRP A 249 -8.83 -6.12 16.41
N ARG A 250 -9.87 -6.48 15.66
CA ARG A 250 -10.68 -7.69 15.89
C ARG A 250 -9.82 -8.96 15.77
N ALA A 251 -8.95 -9.04 14.77
CA ALA A 251 -8.00 -10.15 14.63
C ALA A 251 -7.02 -10.23 15.82
N TYR A 252 -6.51 -9.09 16.30
CA TYR A 252 -5.68 -9.04 17.50
C TYR A 252 -6.42 -9.60 18.73
N LYS A 253 -7.69 -9.21 18.94
CA LYS A 253 -8.53 -9.76 20.01
C LYS A 253 -8.77 -11.27 19.88
N ARG A 254 -8.59 -11.84 18.69
CA ARG A 254 -8.69 -13.28 18.40
C ARG A 254 -7.36 -14.01 18.47
N GLY A 255 -6.31 -13.38 19.02
CA GLY A 255 -5.02 -14.00 19.30
C GLY A 255 -3.92 -13.69 18.27
N ALA A 256 -4.21 -12.92 17.21
CA ALA A 256 -3.17 -12.46 16.30
C ALA A 256 -2.22 -11.47 17.01
N CYS A 257 -0.95 -11.44 16.60
CA CYS A 257 -0.01 -10.43 17.09
C CYS A 257 -0.24 -9.08 16.38
N PHE A 258 -0.07 -7.98 17.12
CA PHE A 258 -0.14 -6.62 16.56
C PHE A 258 1.21 -5.92 16.77
N ALA A 259 2.02 -5.87 15.71
CA ALA A 259 3.40 -5.41 15.79
C ALA A 259 3.53 -3.91 15.54
N ASN A 260 4.41 -3.26 16.32
CA ASN A 260 4.85 -1.88 16.15
C ASN A 260 3.74 -0.81 15.95
N PRO A 261 2.66 -0.81 16.76
CA PRO A 261 1.59 0.19 16.61
C PRO A 261 2.05 1.62 16.94
N CYS A 262 3.19 1.78 17.62
CA CYS A 262 3.78 3.07 17.90
C CYS A 262 4.59 3.64 16.73
N TYR A 263 4.92 2.85 15.71
CA TYR A 263 5.70 3.31 14.56
C TYR A 263 4.78 3.99 13.54
N THR A 264 4.53 5.28 13.76
CA THR A 264 3.70 6.12 12.89
C THR A 264 4.58 7.08 12.08
N GLN A 265 4.39 7.10 10.76
CA GLN A 265 5.05 8.06 9.88
C GLN A 265 4.24 9.36 9.80
N ILE A 266 4.91 10.50 9.98
CA ILE A 266 4.33 11.84 9.80
C ILE A 266 4.85 12.39 8.48
N HIS A 267 3.95 12.68 7.55
CA HIS A 267 4.31 13.37 6.32
C HIS A 267 4.58 14.85 6.61
N PRO A 268 5.70 15.43 6.14
CA PRO A 268 6.11 16.77 6.55
C PRO A 268 5.24 17.88 5.95
N THR A 269 4.59 17.63 4.82
CA THR A 269 3.83 18.64 4.06
C THR A 269 2.37 18.22 3.85
N CYS A 270 1.44 19.05 4.32
CA CYS A 270 0.01 18.85 4.10
C CYS A 270 -0.72 20.21 4.13
N ILE A 271 -1.83 20.30 3.41
CA ILE A 271 -2.72 21.46 3.43
C ILE A 271 -3.71 21.25 4.58
N PRO A 272 -3.77 22.18 5.56
CA PRO A 272 -4.76 22.16 6.63
C PRO A 272 -6.19 22.13 6.10
N VAL A 273 -7.13 21.67 6.93
CA VAL A 273 -8.55 21.74 6.61
C VAL A 273 -8.98 23.21 6.61
N SER A 274 -9.43 23.71 5.46
CA SER A 274 -9.87 25.11 5.30
C SER A 274 -11.40 25.30 5.28
N GLY A 275 -12.18 24.21 5.30
CA GLY A 275 -13.64 24.26 5.34
C GLY A 275 -14.31 22.88 5.34
N ASP A 276 -15.63 22.86 5.43
CA ASP A 276 -16.44 21.64 5.64
C ASP A 276 -16.43 20.66 4.46
N TYR A 277 -16.04 21.11 3.27
CA TYR A 277 -15.87 20.28 2.08
C TYR A 277 -14.63 19.37 2.15
N GLN A 278 -13.71 19.64 3.08
CA GLN A 278 -12.46 18.91 3.22
C GLN A 278 -12.50 17.99 4.46
N SER A 279 -12.65 16.69 4.22
CA SER A 279 -12.81 15.70 5.30
C SER A 279 -11.53 15.38 6.09
N LYS A 280 -10.34 15.77 5.57
CA LYS A 280 -9.02 15.37 6.07
C LYS A 280 -7.91 16.33 5.60
N LEU A 281 -6.70 16.19 6.12
CA LEU A 281 -5.55 16.91 5.57
C LEU A 281 -5.27 16.46 4.13
N THR A 282 -5.08 17.43 3.23
CA THR A 282 -4.73 17.12 1.84
C THR A 282 -3.22 16.98 1.73
N LEU A 283 -2.77 15.81 1.29
CA LEU A 283 -1.34 15.54 1.07
C LEU A 283 -0.82 16.42 -0.07
N MET A 284 0.29 17.12 0.16
CA MET A 284 1.10 17.69 -0.92
C MET A 284 2.20 16.70 -1.23
N SER A 285 2.24 16.18 -2.46
CA SER A 285 3.24 15.18 -2.86
C SER A 285 4.65 15.64 -2.53
N GLU A 286 5.42 14.74 -1.93
CA GLU A 286 6.84 14.91 -1.71
C GLU A 286 7.61 15.22 -3.02
N SER A 287 7.11 14.74 -4.16
CA SER A 287 7.72 15.03 -5.47
C SER A 287 7.75 16.51 -5.81
N LEU A 288 6.86 17.33 -5.21
CA LEU A 288 6.89 18.78 -5.39
C LEU A 288 8.24 19.38 -4.97
N ARG A 289 8.97 18.71 -4.08
CA ARG A 289 10.30 19.15 -3.62
C ARG A 289 11.36 19.07 -4.71
N ASN A 290 11.14 18.26 -5.76
CA ASN A 290 12.02 18.24 -6.92
C ASN A 290 11.88 19.52 -7.76
N ASP A 291 10.70 20.13 -7.76
CA ASP A 291 10.33 21.24 -8.64
C ASP A 291 10.23 22.58 -7.89
N GLY A 292 10.27 22.58 -6.55
CA GLY A 292 10.09 23.78 -5.76
C GLY A 292 10.43 23.64 -4.27
N ARG A 293 10.63 24.79 -3.62
CA ARG A 293 10.97 24.88 -2.20
C ARG A 293 9.75 25.31 -1.39
N ILE A 294 9.56 24.71 -0.21
CA ILE A 294 8.46 25.05 0.70
C ILE A 294 9.03 25.76 1.92
N TRP A 295 8.41 26.88 2.29
CA TRP A 295 8.83 27.68 3.42
C TRP A 295 7.64 28.17 4.25
N VAL A 296 7.93 28.55 5.49
CA VAL A 296 7.00 29.27 6.37
C VAL A 296 7.65 30.57 6.82
N PRO A 297 6.90 31.65 7.12
CA PRO A 297 7.49 32.87 7.65
C PRO A 297 8.19 32.59 8.99
N LYS A 298 9.37 33.19 9.20
CA LYS A 298 10.08 33.10 10.49
C LYS A 298 9.34 33.85 11.59
N ASP A 299 8.73 34.99 11.25
CA ASP A 299 7.95 35.81 12.17
C ASP A 299 6.44 35.46 12.04
N PRO A 300 5.76 35.09 13.15
CA PRO A 300 4.31 34.90 13.16
C PRO A 300 3.49 36.10 12.63
N ALA A 301 3.99 37.32 12.78
CA ALA A 301 3.35 38.54 12.28
C ALA A 301 3.25 38.57 10.74
N ASP A 302 4.13 37.84 10.06
CA ASP A 302 4.17 37.76 8.59
C ASP A 302 3.16 36.76 8.01
N ARG A 303 2.47 35.96 8.84
CA ARG A 303 1.56 34.88 8.40
C ARG A 303 0.44 35.33 7.46
N ARG A 304 0.03 36.60 7.53
CA ARG A 304 -1.05 37.17 6.71
C ARG A 304 -0.56 38.09 5.60
N LYS A 305 0.75 38.35 5.49
CA LYS A 305 1.30 39.16 4.41
C LYS A 305 1.22 38.39 3.10
N ASP A 306 1.23 39.11 1.97
CA ASP A 306 1.45 38.51 0.66
C ASP A 306 2.78 37.73 0.70
N PRO A 307 2.78 36.41 0.41
CA PRO A 307 4.00 35.60 0.38
C PRO A 307 5.11 36.18 -0.52
N ASN A 308 4.75 36.88 -1.60
CA ASN A 308 5.71 37.51 -2.50
C ASN A 308 6.39 38.76 -1.90
N ALA A 309 5.76 39.38 -0.90
CA ALA A 309 6.31 40.53 -0.19
C ALA A 309 7.27 40.15 0.95
N ILE A 310 7.33 38.87 1.35
CA ILE A 310 8.22 38.39 2.41
C ILE A 310 9.60 38.11 1.80
N PRO A 311 10.68 38.82 2.20
CA PRO A 311 12.01 38.62 1.65
C PRO A 311 12.56 37.24 2.02
N GLU A 312 13.45 36.67 1.18
CA GLU A 312 13.98 35.31 1.38
C GLU A 312 14.66 35.11 2.74
N SER A 313 15.34 36.13 3.26
CA SER A 313 15.96 36.11 4.59
C SER A 313 14.96 35.89 5.73
N ALA A 314 13.68 36.26 5.54
CA ALA A 314 12.59 36.08 6.49
C ALA A 314 11.82 34.75 6.31
N ARG A 315 12.24 33.88 5.37
CA ARG A 315 11.60 32.58 5.09
C ARG A 315 12.37 31.45 5.80
N ASP A 316 11.66 30.58 6.51
CA ASP A 316 12.19 29.32 7.04
C ASP A 316 11.87 28.17 6.09
N TYR A 317 12.89 27.73 5.35
CA TYR A 317 12.86 26.51 4.55
C TYR A 317 13.02 25.29 5.48
N TYR A 318 12.01 25.06 6.30
CA TYR A 318 12.06 24.11 7.42
C TYR A 318 12.39 22.68 7.01
N LEU A 319 12.10 22.29 5.76
CA LEU A 319 12.45 20.97 5.23
C LEU A 319 13.96 20.83 5.05
N GLU A 320 14.60 21.80 4.41
CA GLU A 320 16.06 21.81 4.22
C GLU A 320 16.78 21.90 5.58
N ARG A 321 16.23 22.66 6.52
CA ARG A 321 16.78 22.77 7.88
C ARG A 321 16.67 21.46 8.68
N LYS A 322 15.52 20.77 8.61
CA LYS A 322 15.29 19.52 9.37
C LYS A 322 15.89 18.30 8.68
N TYR A 323 15.99 18.34 7.36
CA TYR A 323 16.33 17.22 6.49
C TYR A 323 17.37 17.68 5.45
N PRO A 324 18.60 18.05 5.86
CA PRO A 324 19.59 18.69 4.99
C PRO A 324 20.17 17.77 3.90
N SER A 325 20.01 16.46 4.07
CA SER A 325 20.45 15.44 3.11
C SER A 325 19.36 15.05 2.10
N PHE A 326 18.17 15.66 2.19
CA PHE A 326 17.02 15.40 1.33
C PHE A 326 16.86 16.47 0.24
#